data_AF-A0A381QLR1-F1
#
_entry.id   AF-A0A381QLR1-F1
#
_cell.length_a   1.000
_cell.length_b   1.000
_cell.length_c   1.000
_cell.angle_alpha   90.00
_cell.angle_beta   90.00
_cell.angle_gamma   90.00
#
_symmetry.space_group_name_H-M   'P 1'
#
loop_
_entity.id
_entity.type
_entity.pdbx_description
1 polymer ?
#
loop_
_entity_poly.entity_id
_entity_poly.type
_entity_poly.pdbx_seq_one_letter_code
_entity_poly.pdbx_strand_id
1 'polypeptide(L)'
;MPDSSISKFFEKTLKERLGLIADFSGLSKDELKIIEDATGGISFDKADGMIENAIGTFSLPLGIATNFQINDKDYLIPMVIEEPSVIAASSKAAKIARVQGGFKAEADESYSIGQIQVVNVDVQSAIPKVIGASNEILDLANSKSETLSKLGKGAKEISCKDLPTDSGHMLIVELTIDVGDAMGANVTNTMCEAVAPMIEKLTGGKTLLRILSNYSTKRMVSASAVFDKDAVGGEKVVDDIILAFQFAENDPYRAVTHNKGVMNGVIAVANSTGQDSRAIEAAAHA
;
A
#
# COMPACT_ATOMS: atom_id res chain seq x y z
N MET A 1 12.41 8.17 24.90
CA MET A 1 11.92 7.90 23.53
C MET A 1 11.63 9.24 22.88
N PRO A 2 11.90 9.41 21.57
CA PRO A 2 11.63 10.66 20.89
C PRO A 2 10.12 10.96 20.87
N ASP A 3 9.72 12.24 20.97
CA ASP A 3 8.32 12.70 21.04
C ASP A 3 7.94 13.42 19.75
N SER A 4 6.88 12.95 19.07
CA SER A 4 6.44 13.53 17.80
C SER A 4 5.58 14.79 18.00
N SER A 5 5.26 15.16 19.25
CA SER A 5 4.50 16.37 19.59
C SER A 5 5.36 17.63 19.51
N ILE A 6 5.46 18.20 18.32
CA ILE A 6 6.28 19.39 18.07
C ILE A 6 5.42 20.65 18.03
N SER A 7 5.57 21.51 19.03
CA SER A 7 4.86 22.79 19.11
C SER A 7 5.25 23.73 17.98
N LYS A 8 4.23 24.33 17.35
CA LYS A 8 4.37 25.41 16.35
C LYS A 8 5.36 25.09 15.22
N PHE A 9 5.44 23.83 14.79
CA PHE A 9 6.38 23.39 13.74
C PHE A 9 6.25 24.19 12.43
N PHE A 10 5.02 24.57 12.06
CA PHE A 10 4.75 25.38 10.87
C PHE A 10 5.28 26.83 10.97
N GLU A 11 5.51 27.36 12.18
CA GLU A 11 6.09 28.72 12.39
C GLU A 11 7.62 28.70 12.29
N LYS A 12 8.24 27.52 12.39
CA LYS A 12 9.70 27.35 12.39
C LYS A 12 10.31 27.55 11.01
N THR A 13 11.54 28.04 10.99
CA THR A 13 12.39 28.10 9.80
C THR A 13 12.77 26.70 9.30
N LEU A 14 13.18 26.58 8.04
CA LEU A 14 13.63 25.30 7.47
C LEU A 14 14.74 24.65 8.31
N LYS A 15 15.75 25.44 8.71
CA LYS A 15 16.88 24.94 9.52
C LYS A 15 16.42 24.37 10.87
N GLU A 16 15.50 25.05 11.55
CA GLU A 16 14.94 24.56 12.82
C GLU A 16 14.12 23.29 12.63
N ARG A 17 13.33 23.20 11.54
CA ARG A 17 12.56 21.99 11.22
C ARG A 17 13.48 20.80 10.98
N LEU A 18 14.51 20.98 10.14
CA LEU A 18 15.49 19.95 9.84
C LEU A 18 16.27 19.51 11.07
N GLY A 19 16.68 20.43 11.94
CA GLY A 19 17.32 20.09 13.21
C GLY A 19 16.45 19.19 14.09
N LEU A 20 15.16 19.53 14.25
CA LEU A 20 14.22 18.72 15.02
C LEU A 20 14.01 17.33 14.42
N ILE A 21 13.91 17.23 13.08
CA ILE A 21 13.78 15.95 12.39
C ILE A 21 15.06 15.11 12.55
N ALA A 22 16.23 15.74 12.44
CA ALA A 22 17.51 15.09 12.65
C ALA A 22 17.62 14.48 14.04
N ASP A 23 17.31 15.26 15.06
CA ASP A 23 17.38 14.85 16.46
C ASP A 23 16.38 13.74 16.77
N PHE A 24 15.16 13.82 16.19
CA PHE A 24 14.12 12.81 16.38
C PHE A 24 14.50 11.47 15.72
N SER A 25 14.97 11.51 14.48
CA SER A 25 15.20 10.31 13.64
C SER A 25 16.64 9.80 13.69
N GLY A 26 17.56 10.54 14.31
CA GLY A 26 18.99 10.21 14.31
C GLY A 26 19.65 10.37 12.94
N LEU A 27 19.20 11.32 12.11
CA LEU A 27 19.75 11.50 10.77
C LEU A 27 21.21 11.94 10.83
N SER A 28 22.04 11.31 10.00
CA SER A 28 23.41 11.73 9.77
C SER A 28 23.47 13.07 9.04
N LYS A 29 24.64 13.72 9.11
CA LYS A 29 24.88 14.97 8.37
C LYS A 29 24.74 14.78 6.85
N ASP A 30 25.13 13.62 6.34
CA ASP A 30 25.03 13.31 4.92
C ASP A 30 23.56 13.12 4.50
N GLU A 31 22.73 12.47 5.32
CA GLU A 31 21.29 12.33 5.08
C GLU A 31 20.56 13.67 5.15
N LEU A 32 20.90 14.54 6.10
CA LEU A 32 20.33 15.89 6.16
C LEU A 32 20.68 16.70 4.92
N LYS A 33 21.92 16.59 4.47
CA LYS A 33 22.39 17.27 3.27
C LYS A 33 21.61 16.84 2.03
N ILE A 34 21.21 15.58 1.91
CA ILE A 34 20.33 15.11 0.83
C ILE A 34 19.00 15.90 0.82
N ILE A 35 18.42 16.18 1.99
CA ILE A 35 17.16 16.93 2.10
C ILE A 35 17.38 18.42 1.84
N GLU A 36 18.48 19.00 2.34
CA GLU A 36 18.83 20.42 2.13
C GLU A 36 19.12 20.72 0.65
N ASP A 37 19.83 19.82 -0.03
CA ASP A 37 20.23 19.94 -1.43
C ASP A 37 19.15 19.42 -2.40
N ALA A 38 18.01 18.94 -1.90
CA ALA A 38 16.98 18.27 -2.70
C ALA A 38 16.36 19.21 -3.74
N THR A 39 16.93 19.23 -4.94
CA THR A 39 16.38 19.85 -6.15
C THR A 39 15.82 18.78 -7.10
N GLY A 40 15.02 17.85 -6.56
CA GLY A 40 14.41 16.75 -7.32
C GLY A 40 14.72 15.33 -6.84
N GLY A 41 15.45 15.17 -5.73
CA GLY A 41 15.58 13.91 -4.97
C GLY A 41 16.45 12.81 -5.60
N ILE A 42 16.59 12.77 -6.93
CA ILE A 42 17.44 11.83 -7.67
C ILE A 42 18.21 12.55 -8.80
N SER A 43 19.34 11.97 -9.22
CA SER A 43 20.06 12.44 -10.41
C SER A 43 19.29 12.08 -11.68
N PHE A 44 19.55 12.82 -12.77
CA PHE A 44 18.96 12.51 -14.07
C PHE A 44 19.30 11.09 -14.54
N ASP A 45 20.56 10.65 -14.41
CA ASP A 45 20.95 9.28 -14.79
C ASP A 45 20.15 8.19 -14.06
N LYS A 46 19.79 8.43 -12.78
CA LYS A 46 18.92 7.52 -12.04
C LYS A 46 17.49 7.57 -12.56
N ALA A 47 16.97 8.78 -12.84
CA ALA A 47 15.64 8.95 -13.40
C ALA A 47 15.51 8.28 -14.79
N ASP A 48 16.51 8.45 -15.65
CA ASP A 48 16.58 7.83 -16.99
C ASP A 48 16.71 6.30 -16.92
N GLY A 49 17.34 5.76 -15.88
CA GLY A 49 17.35 4.32 -15.61
C GLY A 49 16.06 3.77 -14.98
N MET A 50 15.18 4.63 -14.44
CA MET A 50 13.94 4.21 -13.79
C MET A 50 12.74 4.13 -14.74
N ILE A 51 12.70 4.96 -15.78
CA ILE A 51 11.60 5.03 -16.75
C ILE A 51 12.13 5.26 -18.17
N GLU A 52 11.30 4.97 -19.18
CA GLU A 52 11.66 5.22 -20.56
C GLU A 52 11.52 6.70 -20.96
N ASN A 53 12.44 7.19 -21.81
CA ASN A 53 12.41 8.53 -22.41
C ASN A 53 12.37 9.68 -21.37
N ALA A 54 13.12 9.57 -20.28
CA ALA A 54 13.20 10.65 -19.30
C ALA A 54 13.79 11.91 -19.93
N ILE A 55 13.19 13.07 -19.65
CA ILE A 55 13.68 14.39 -20.11
C ILE A 55 14.00 15.34 -18.94
N GLY A 56 13.77 14.90 -17.71
CA GLY A 56 14.02 15.66 -16.50
C GLY A 56 13.39 15.00 -15.26
N THR A 57 13.39 15.74 -14.16
CA THR A 57 12.75 15.34 -12.90
C THR A 57 11.61 16.32 -12.55
N PHE A 58 10.61 15.83 -11.82
CA PHE A 58 9.51 16.64 -11.30
C PHE A 58 9.52 16.59 -9.78
N SER A 59 9.24 17.71 -9.13
CA SER A 59 9.29 17.83 -7.66
C SER A 59 7.95 18.26 -7.10
N LEU A 60 7.57 17.63 -5.99
CA LEU A 60 6.42 18.02 -5.17
C LEU A 60 6.90 18.46 -3.78
N PRO A 61 6.14 19.32 -3.07
CA PRO A 61 6.48 19.70 -1.71
C PRO A 61 6.57 18.48 -0.78
N LEU A 62 7.67 18.38 -0.04
CA LEU A 62 7.85 17.42 1.05
C LEU A 62 7.64 18.13 2.39
N GLY A 63 6.78 17.57 3.23
CA GLY A 63 6.57 18.02 4.60
C GLY A 63 6.49 16.87 5.58
N ILE A 64 6.40 17.21 6.86
CA ILE A 64 6.26 16.26 7.96
C ILE A 64 4.95 16.54 8.70
N ALA A 65 4.11 15.53 8.85
CA ALA A 65 3.02 15.56 9.80
C ALA A 65 3.49 15.09 11.19
N THR A 66 3.06 15.80 12.22
CA THR A 66 3.52 15.65 13.61
C THR A 66 2.42 15.07 14.51
N ASN A 67 2.76 14.77 15.76
CA ASN A 67 1.89 14.27 16.84
C ASN A 67 1.40 12.83 16.70
N PHE A 68 1.75 12.11 15.64
CA PHE A 68 1.36 10.71 15.47
C PHE A 68 1.99 9.83 16.55
N GLN A 69 1.13 9.10 17.26
CA GLN A 69 1.48 7.97 18.10
C GLN A 69 0.70 6.77 17.57
N ILE A 70 1.42 5.71 17.18
CA ILE A 70 0.84 4.49 16.60
C ILE A 70 1.38 3.32 17.42
N ASN A 71 0.49 2.53 18.02
CA ASN A 71 0.87 1.41 18.90
C ASN A 71 1.87 1.83 19.98
N ASP A 72 1.57 2.93 20.67
CA ASP A 72 2.36 3.50 21.77
C ASP A 72 3.78 3.97 21.36
N LYS A 73 4.02 4.13 20.06
CA LYS A 73 5.28 4.63 19.50
C LYS A 73 5.05 5.91 18.72
N ASP A 74 5.93 6.87 18.94
CA ASP A 74 5.92 8.17 18.28
C ASP A 74 6.52 8.11 16.88
N TYR A 75 5.87 8.77 15.92
CA TYR A 75 6.32 8.86 14.53
C TYR A 75 6.22 10.29 13.99
N LEU A 76 7.24 10.70 13.24
CA LEU A 76 7.15 11.81 12.29
C LEU A 76 6.82 11.24 10.92
N ILE A 77 5.73 11.70 10.31
CA ILE A 77 5.19 11.10 9.07
C ILE A 77 5.58 11.98 7.89
N PRO A 78 6.50 11.53 7.01
CA PRO A 78 6.80 12.26 5.78
C PRO A 78 5.61 12.20 4.81
N MET A 79 5.36 13.31 4.12
CA MET A 79 4.23 13.49 3.21
C MET A 79 4.67 14.32 2.00
N VAL A 80 4.50 13.79 0.80
CA VAL A 80 4.76 14.47 -0.48
C VAL A 80 3.44 14.78 -1.18
N ILE A 81 3.03 16.05 -1.19
CA ILE A 81 1.74 16.50 -1.73
C ILE A 81 1.75 17.99 -2.07
N GLU A 82 1.03 18.39 -3.10
CA GLU A 82 0.85 19.78 -3.55
C GLU A 82 -0.32 20.50 -2.88
N GLU A 83 -1.31 19.75 -2.39
CA GLU A 83 -2.54 20.28 -1.83
C GLU A 83 -2.29 20.95 -0.45
N PRO A 84 -2.63 22.23 -0.28
CA PRO A 84 -2.56 22.90 1.01
C PRO A 84 -3.40 22.20 2.07
N SER A 85 -3.10 22.46 3.34
CA SER A 85 -3.85 22.00 4.52
C SER A 85 -3.81 20.50 4.83
N VAL A 86 -3.48 19.59 3.90
CA VAL A 86 -3.50 18.13 4.15
C VAL A 86 -2.58 17.73 5.30
N ILE A 87 -1.32 18.17 5.29
CA ILE A 87 -0.34 17.89 6.35
C ILE A 87 -0.79 18.52 7.68
N ALA A 88 -1.35 19.73 7.63
CA ALA A 88 -1.82 20.44 8.81
C ALA A 88 -3.05 19.75 9.44
N ALA A 89 -4.01 19.31 8.63
CA ALA A 89 -5.18 18.57 9.06
C ALA A 89 -4.78 17.21 9.67
N SER A 90 -3.86 16.49 9.02
CA SER A 90 -3.31 15.22 9.53
C SER A 90 -2.64 15.41 10.89
N SER A 91 -1.79 16.43 11.02
CA SER A 91 -1.10 16.74 12.29
C SER A 91 -2.08 17.15 13.40
N LYS A 92 -3.13 17.92 13.06
CA LYS A 92 -4.18 18.34 14.01
C LYS A 92 -5.01 17.15 14.48
N ALA A 93 -5.45 16.29 13.57
CA ALA A 93 -6.19 15.08 13.91
C ALA A 93 -5.37 14.15 14.81
N ALA A 94 -4.10 13.93 14.47
CA ALA A 94 -3.19 13.13 15.29
C ALA A 94 -3.00 13.73 16.70
N LYS A 95 -2.89 15.06 16.81
CA LYS A 95 -2.81 15.74 18.11
C LYS A 95 -4.06 15.51 18.97
N ILE A 96 -5.24 15.52 18.38
CA ILE A 96 -6.51 15.26 19.09
C ILE A 96 -6.58 13.80 19.54
N ALA A 97 -6.27 12.85 18.65
CA ALA A 97 -6.26 11.42 18.99
C ALA A 97 -5.23 11.09 20.09
N ARG A 98 -4.08 11.77 20.10
CA ARG A 98 -3.01 11.59 21.10
C ARG A 98 -3.48 11.82 22.53
N VAL A 99 -4.48 12.67 22.77
CA VAL A 99 -5.07 12.89 24.11
C VAL A 99 -5.57 11.56 24.71
N GLN A 100 -6.05 10.65 23.87
CA GLN A 100 -6.59 9.34 24.25
C GLN A 100 -5.64 8.18 23.88
N GLY A 101 -4.34 8.46 23.70
CA GLY A 101 -3.32 7.44 23.42
C GLY A 101 -3.01 7.19 21.94
N GLY A 102 -3.55 8.02 21.03
CA GLY A 102 -3.22 7.97 19.61
C GLY A 102 -3.95 6.85 18.85
N PHE A 103 -3.26 6.27 17.88
CA PHE A 103 -3.80 5.25 16.99
C PHE A 103 -3.34 3.85 17.40
N LYS A 104 -4.24 2.87 17.23
CA LYS A 104 -3.91 1.45 17.21
C LYS A 104 -4.02 0.95 15.79
N ALA A 105 -3.02 0.19 15.34
CA ALA A 105 -3.00 -0.35 13.99
C ALA A 105 -2.49 -1.78 13.98
N GLU A 106 -3.07 -2.60 13.13
CA GLU A 106 -2.68 -3.98 12.86
C GLU A 106 -2.68 -4.24 11.36
N ALA A 107 -1.84 -5.16 10.92
CA ALA A 107 -1.71 -5.54 9.53
C ALA A 107 -1.73 -7.06 9.41
N ASP A 108 -2.39 -7.55 8.37
CA ASP A 108 -2.31 -8.94 7.96
C ASP A 108 -0.90 -9.28 7.45
N GLU A 109 -0.72 -10.55 7.10
CA GLU A 109 0.45 -11.00 6.36
C GLU A 109 0.57 -10.28 5.00
N SER A 110 1.81 -10.15 4.51
CA SER A 110 2.10 -9.50 3.22
C SER A 110 1.91 -10.46 2.04
N TYR A 111 0.66 -10.88 1.78
CA TYR A 111 0.38 -11.80 0.69
C TYR A 111 -0.03 -11.07 -0.61
N SER A 112 0.66 -11.42 -1.70
CA SER A 112 0.29 -11.04 -3.06
C SER A 112 -0.52 -12.16 -3.72
N ILE A 113 -1.53 -11.78 -4.50
CA ILE A 113 -2.35 -12.71 -5.27
C ILE A 113 -1.90 -12.66 -6.73
N GLY A 114 -1.42 -13.78 -7.25
CA GLY A 114 -1.14 -13.98 -8.68
C GLY A 114 -2.28 -14.71 -9.37
N GLN A 115 -2.71 -14.27 -10.55
CA GLN A 115 -3.78 -14.90 -11.33
C GLN A 115 -3.27 -15.43 -12.65
N ILE A 116 -3.68 -16.66 -12.97
CA ILE A 116 -3.41 -17.34 -14.22
C ILE A 116 -4.75 -17.68 -14.87
N GLN A 117 -5.05 -16.98 -15.95
CA GLN A 117 -6.27 -17.19 -16.72
C GLN A 117 -6.08 -18.34 -17.70
N VAL A 118 -6.95 -19.35 -17.63
CA VAL A 118 -6.99 -20.50 -18.53
C VAL A 118 -8.32 -20.49 -19.29
N VAL A 119 -8.23 -20.52 -20.62
CA VAL A 119 -9.38 -20.55 -21.54
C VAL A 119 -9.40 -21.85 -22.34
N ASN A 120 -10.49 -22.10 -23.08
CA ASN A 120 -10.70 -23.31 -23.88
C ASN A 120 -10.55 -24.59 -23.04
N VAL A 121 -11.16 -24.60 -21.87
CA VAL A 121 -10.98 -25.63 -20.85
C VAL A 121 -12.34 -26.08 -20.31
N ASP A 122 -12.48 -27.38 -20.03
CA ASP A 122 -13.57 -27.87 -19.19
C ASP A 122 -13.19 -27.63 -17.72
N VAL A 123 -13.70 -26.54 -17.14
CA VAL A 123 -13.34 -26.08 -15.80
C VAL A 123 -13.59 -27.15 -14.73
N GLN A 124 -14.71 -27.87 -14.85
CA GLN A 124 -15.13 -28.85 -13.84
C GLN A 124 -14.16 -30.03 -13.76
N SER A 125 -13.65 -30.50 -14.91
CA SER A 125 -12.63 -31.56 -14.92
C SER A 125 -11.20 -31.04 -14.72
N ALA A 126 -10.96 -29.74 -14.91
CA ALA A 126 -9.64 -29.12 -14.75
C ALA A 126 -9.29 -28.79 -13.30
N ILE A 127 -10.23 -28.27 -12.50
CA ILE A 127 -9.98 -27.87 -11.10
C ILE A 127 -9.35 -29.00 -10.27
N PRO A 128 -9.91 -30.24 -10.25
CA PRO A 128 -9.34 -31.31 -9.45
C PRO A 128 -7.91 -31.69 -9.87
N LYS A 129 -7.56 -31.52 -11.15
CA LYS A 129 -6.21 -31.81 -11.66
C LYS A 129 -5.20 -30.78 -11.18
N VAL A 130 -5.57 -29.49 -11.19
CA VAL A 130 -4.72 -28.41 -10.68
C VAL A 130 -4.54 -28.55 -9.17
N ILE A 131 -5.64 -28.74 -8.42
CA ILE A 131 -5.57 -28.92 -6.97
C ILE A 131 -4.80 -30.21 -6.61
N GLY A 132 -4.96 -31.30 -7.36
CA GLY A 132 -4.20 -32.54 -7.15
C GLY A 132 -2.69 -32.36 -7.34
N ALA A 133 -2.26 -31.39 -8.15
CA ALA A 133 -0.85 -31.06 -8.39
C ALA A 133 -0.34 -29.87 -7.57
N SER A 134 -1.07 -29.46 -6.51
CA SER A 134 -0.76 -28.23 -5.75
C SER A 134 0.69 -28.16 -5.27
N ASN A 135 1.20 -29.24 -4.68
CA ASN A 135 2.58 -29.26 -4.17
C ASN A 135 3.61 -29.05 -5.29
N GLU A 136 3.45 -29.73 -6.43
CA GLU A 136 4.35 -29.59 -7.58
C GLU A 136 4.31 -28.17 -8.16
N ILE A 137 3.13 -27.54 -8.18
CA ILE A 137 2.96 -26.16 -8.65
C ILE A 137 3.62 -25.18 -7.68
N LEU A 138 3.42 -25.34 -6.38
CA LEU A 138 4.02 -24.48 -5.35
C LEU A 138 5.55 -24.63 -5.32
N ASP A 139 6.07 -25.84 -5.43
CA ASP A 139 7.52 -26.10 -5.53
C ASP A 139 8.12 -25.42 -6.76
N LEU A 140 7.45 -25.54 -7.91
CA LEU A 140 7.88 -24.87 -9.14
C LEU A 140 7.85 -23.34 -9.01
N ALA A 141 6.78 -22.77 -8.42
CA ALA A 141 6.70 -21.33 -8.16
C ALA A 141 7.85 -20.88 -7.25
N ASN A 142 8.06 -21.56 -6.13
CA ASN A 142 9.09 -21.22 -5.15
C ASN A 142 10.52 -21.37 -5.71
N SER A 143 10.74 -22.24 -6.70
CA SER A 143 12.03 -22.33 -7.41
C SER A 143 12.44 -21.03 -8.13
N LYS A 144 11.50 -20.09 -8.34
CA LYS A 144 11.76 -18.81 -9.01
C LYS A 144 12.23 -17.69 -8.10
N SER A 145 12.34 -17.95 -6.79
CA SER A 145 12.93 -16.98 -5.85
C SER A 145 13.75 -17.68 -4.78
N GLU A 146 15.08 -17.56 -4.88
CA GLU A 146 15.96 -17.99 -3.80
C GLU A 146 15.78 -17.12 -2.55
N THR A 147 15.57 -15.81 -2.72
CA THR A 147 15.47 -14.86 -1.60
C THR A 147 14.25 -15.14 -0.73
N LEU A 148 13.06 -15.29 -1.32
CA LEU A 148 11.86 -15.59 -0.55
C LEU A 148 11.97 -16.96 0.13
N SER A 149 12.50 -17.96 -0.58
CA SER A 149 12.72 -19.30 -0.02
C SER A 149 13.65 -19.28 1.20
N LYS A 150 14.76 -18.53 1.13
CA LYS A 150 15.71 -18.35 2.25
C LYS A 150 15.08 -17.68 3.48
N LEU A 151 14.04 -16.87 3.28
CA LEU A 151 13.30 -16.19 4.34
C LEU A 151 12.12 -17.01 4.88
N GLY A 152 11.90 -18.23 4.37
CA GLY A 152 10.70 -19.02 4.69
C GLY A 152 9.41 -18.44 4.12
N LYS A 153 9.52 -17.57 3.11
CA LYS A 153 8.45 -16.86 2.41
C LYS A 153 8.15 -17.56 1.07
N GLY A 154 7.44 -16.92 0.14
CA GLY A 154 7.11 -17.48 -1.19
C GLY A 154 5.67 -17.98 -1.31
N ALA A 155 5.38 -18.72 -2.39
CA ALA A 155 4.07 -19.28 -2.69
C ALA A 155 3.62 -20.24 -1.58
N LYS A 156 2.43 -19.96 -1.02
CA LYS A 156 1.85 -20.67 0.13
C LYS A 156 0.66 -21.52 -0.24
N GLU A 157 -0.17 -21.02 -1.14
CA GLU A 157 -1.46 -21.61 -1.45
C GLU A 157 -1.76 -21.45 -2.93
N ILE A 158 -2.43 -22.46 -3.48
CA ILE A 158 -3.05 -22.41 -4.79
C ILE A 158 -4.55 -22.60 -4.63
N SER A 159 -5.34 -21.80 -5.33
CA SER A 159 -6.78 -21.96 -5.42
C SER A 159 -7.24 -21.85 -6.87
N CYS A 160 -8.48 -22.25 -7.12
CA CYS A 160 -9.07 -22.22 -8.46
C CYS A 160 -10.51 -21.71 -8.38
N LYS A 161 -10.91 -20.93 -9.38
CA LYS A 161 -12.29 -20.44 -9.52
C LYS A 161 -12.81 -20.64 -10.94
N ASP A 162 -14.06 -21.06 -11.04
CA ASP A 162 -14.83 -21.05 -12.27
C ASP A 162 -15.41 -19.65 -12.47
N LEU A 163 -15.04 -19.01 -13.57
CA LEU A 163 -15.49 -17.67 -13.91
C LEU A 163 -16.40 -17.73 -15.15
N PRO A 164 -17.74 -17.66 -14.97
CA PRO A 164 -18.66 -17.56 -16.09
C PRO A 164 -18.57 -16.18 -16.73
N THR A 165 -18.49 -16.14 -18.07
CA THR A 165 -18.49 -14.90 -18.86
C THR A 165 -19.39 -15.06 -20.08
N ASP A 166 -19.68 -13.94 -20.76
CA ASP A 166 -20.42 -13.97 -22.03
C ASP A 166 -19.72 -14.78 -23.13
N SER A 167 -18.39 -14.94 -23.02
CA SER A 167 -17.57 -15.74 -23.95
C SER A 167 -17.41 -17.21 -23.50
N GLY A 168 -18.14 -17.63 -22.47
CA GLY A 168 -18.04 -18.95 -21.87
C GLY A 168 -17.28 -18.96 -20.54
N HIS A 169 -17.05 -20.16 -20.01
CA HIS A 169 -16.40 -20.35 -18.73
C HIS A 169 -14.87 -20.25 -18.85
N MET A 170 -14.24 -19.62 -17.86
CA MET A 170 -12.80 -19.55 -17.71
C MET A 170 -12.39 -20.18 -16.38
N LEU A 171 -11.26 -20.88 -16.36
CA LEU A 171 -10.61 -21.29 -15.12
C LEU A 171 -9.61 -20.20 -14.73
N ILE A 172 -9.73 -19.64 -13.54
CA ILE A 172 -8.69 -18.79 -12.97
C ILE A 172 -8.00 -19.56 -11.86
N VAL A 173 -6.70 -19.79 -12.03
CA VAL A 173 -5.84 -20.36 -11.00
C VAL A 173 -5.17 -19.21 -10.25
N GLU A 174 -5.25 -19.20 -8.93
CA GLU A 174 -4.66 -18.15 -8.10
C GLU A 174 -3.53 -18.71 -7.22
N LEU A 175 -2.40 -18.01 -7.20
CA LEU A 175 -1.31 -18.24 -6.25
C LEU A 175 -1.37 -17.18 -5.16
N THR A 176 -1.36 -17.61 -3.90
CA THR A 176 -1.13 -16.71 -2.75
C THR A 176 0.34 -16.79 -2.37
N ILE A 177 1.03 -15.65 -2.43
CA ILE A 177 2.48 -15.58 -2.31
C ILE A 177 2.85 -14.63 -1.18
N ASP A 178 3.58 -15.14 -0.20
CA ASP A 178 4.16 -14.31 0.87
C ASP A 178 5.39 -13.57 0.34
N VAL A 179 5.26 -12.25 0.18
CA VAL A 179 6.28 -11.40 -0.46
C VAL A 179 7.13 -10.64 0.56
N GLY A 180 6.91 -10.86 1.86
CA GLY A 180 7.65 -10.17 2.93
C GLY A 180 7.55 -8.65 2.81
N ASP A 181 8.70 -7.98 2.77
CA ASP A 181 8.78 -6.50 2.72
C ASP A 181 8.58 -5.92 1.31
N ALA A 182 8.50 -6.76 0.27
CA ALA A 182 8.29 -6.28 -1.09
C ALA A 182 6.81 -5.97 -1.37
N MET A 183 6.55 -5.13 -2.37
CA MET A 183 5.20 -5.02 -2.95
C MET A 183 4.77 -6.35 -3.57
N GLY A 184 5.67 -7.01 -4.30
CA GLY A 184 5.47 -8.38 -4.80
C GLY A 184 5.16 -8.51 -6.29
N ALA A 185 4.89 -7.42 -7.02
CA ALA A 185 4.44 -7.49 -8.41
C ALA A 185 5.33 -8.34 -9.33
N ASN A 186 6.64 -8.04 -9.38
CA ASN A 186 7.57 -8.74 -10.27
C ASN A 186 7.69 -10.23 -9.92
N VAL A 187 7.87 -10.55 -8.63
CA VAL A 187 8.03 -11.94 -8.19
C VAL A 187 6.75 -12.75 -8.41
N THR A 188 5.59 -12.17 -8.15
CA THR A 188 4.29 -12.79 -8.42
C THR A 188 4.12 -13.11 -9.90
N ASN A 189 4.43 -12.16 -10.79
CA ASN A 189 4.35 -12.37 -12.24
C ASN A 189 5.31 -13.47 -12.70
N THR A 190 6.58 -13.43 -12.25
CA THR A 190 7.57 -14.47 -12.58
C THR A 190 7.13 -15.86 -12.12
N MET A 191 6.55 -15.97 -10.92
CA MET A 191 6.00 -17.24 -10.43
C MET A 191 4.81 -17.70 -11.29
N CYS A 192 3.91 -16.80 -11.67
CA CYS A 192 2.77 -17.13 -12.53
C CYS A 192 3.21 -17.58 -13.92
N GLU A 193 4.19 -16.90 -14.52
CA GLU A 193 4.78 -17.25 -15.81
C GLU A 193 5.44 -18.63 -15.78
N ALA A 194 6.12 -18.95 -14.68
CA ALA A 194 6.80 -20.22 -14.52
C ALA A 194 5.86 -21.42 -14.42
N VAL A 195 4.73 -21.28 -13.72
CA VAL A 195 3.80 -22.40 -13.51
C VAL A 195 2.78 -22.54 -14.64
N ALA A 196 2.58 -21.51 -15.46
CA ALA A 196 1.59 -21.52 -16.53
C ALA A 196 1.72 -22.72 -17.50
N PRO A 197 2.92 -23.10 -18.00
CA PRO A 197 3.05 -24.28 -18.88
C PRO A 197 2.62 -25.59 -18.22
N MET A 198 2.84 -25.73 -16.90
CA MET A 198 2.38 -26.90 -16.14
C MET A 198 0.86 -26.91 -16.04
N ILE A 199 0.24 -25.75 -15.80
CA ILE A 199 -1.23 -25.61 -15.75
C ILE A 199 -1.85 -25.91 -17.12
N GLU A 200 -1.27 -25.45 -18.23
CA GLU A 200 -1.75 -25.80 -19.58
C GLU A 200 -1.73 -27.32 -19.79
N LYS A 201 -0.64 -28.00 -19.40
CA LYS A 201 -0.52 -29.45 -19.53
C LYS A 201 -1.55 -30.21 -18.68
N LEU A 202 -1.79 -29.76 -17.45
CA LEU A 202 -2.74 -30.40 -16.54
C LEU A 202 -4.19 -30.24 -17.02
N THR A 203 -4.51 -29.06 -17.55
CA THR A 203 -5.89 -28.67 -17.88
C THR A 203 -6.27 -28.99 -19.33
N GLY A 204 -5.29 -29.04 -20.24
CA GLY A 204 -5.51 -29.07 -21.69
C GLY A 204 -5.97 -27.74 -22.27
N GLY A 205 -6.11 -26.70 -21.44
CA GLY A 205 -6.50 -25.36 -21.84
C GLY A 205 -5.31 -24.49 -22.26
N LYS A 206 -5.61 -23.24 -22.62
CA LYS A 206 -4.62 -22.23 -23.01
C LYS A 206 -4.54 -21.14 -21.95
N THR A 207 -3.34 -20.79 -21.50
CA THR A 207 -3.11 -19.67 -20.58
C THR A 207 -2.99 -18.34 -21.33
N LEU A 208 -3.62 -17.29 -20.80
CA LEU A 208 -3.61 -15.95 -21.42
C LEU A 208 -2.93 -14.90 -20.56
N LEU A 209 -3.49 -14.57 -19.40
CA LEU A 209 -2.90 -13.63 -18.44
C LEU A 209 -2.22 -14.39 -17.29
N ARG A 210 -1.08 -13.87 -16.83
CA ARG A 210 -0.22 -14.41 -15.77
C ARG A 210 0.30 -13.23 -14.96
N ILE A 211 -0.56 -12.66 -14.14
CA ILE A 211 -0.39 -11.31 -13.62
C ILE A 211 -0.86 -11.22 -12.18
N LEU A 212 -0.23 -10.38 -11.36
CA LEU A 212 -0.78 -10.06 -10.05
C LEU A 212 -2.19 -9.45 -10.13
N SER A 213 -2.97 -9.64 -9.09
CA SER A 213 -4.15 -8.83 -8.77
C SER A 213 -3.74 -7.70 -7.85
N ASN A 214 -4.08 -6.46 -8.22
CA ASN A 214 -3.93 -5.32 -7.31
C ASN A 214 -5.02 -5.29 -6.22
N TYR A 215 -6.11 -6.04 -6.39
CA TYR A 215 -7.12 -6.18 -5.34
C TYR A 215 -6.58 -7.08 -4.23
N SER A 216 -5.88 -6.45 -3.29
CA SER A 216 -4.95 -7.07 -2.34
C SER A 216 -5.63 -7.47 -1.02
N THR A 217 -6.74 -8.22 -1.12
CA THR A 217 -7.59 -8.57 0.03
C THR A 217 -6.94 -9.49 1.06
N LYS A 218 -5.78 -10.09 0.74
CA LYS A 218 -4.94 -10.87 1.67
C LYS A 218 -3.77 -10.06 2.25
N ARG A 219 -3.86 -8.72 2.20
CA ARG A 219 -2.86 -7.77 2.69
C ARG A 219 -3.54 -6.52 3.27
N MET A 220 -4.50 -6.74 4.17
CA MET A 220 -5.28 -5.64 4.75
C MET A 220 -4.58 -5.04 5.96
N VAL A 221 -4.86 -3.76 6.19
CA VAL A 221 -4.41 -3.01 7.38
C VAL A 221 -5.62 -2.35 7.99
N SER A 222 -5.74 -2.46 9.32
CA SER A 222 -6.80 -1.82 10.09
C SER A 222 -6.19 -0.83 11.07
N ALA A 223 -6.80 0.34 11.19
CA ALA A 223 -6.40 1.37 12.15
C ALA A 223 -7.62 1.99 12.85
N SER A 224 -7.47 2.30 14.13
CA SER A 224 -8.51 2.94 14.95
C SER A 224 -7.90 3.95 15.92
N ALA A 225 -8.69 4.92 16.35
CA ALA A 225 -8.32 5.88 17.39
C ALA A 225 -9.57 6.37 18.13
N VAL A 226 -9.37 6.81 19.36
CA VAL A 226 -10.39 7.55 20.11
C VAL A 226 -10.04 9.04 20.04
N PHE A 227 -10.98 9.86 19.62
CA PHE A 227 -10.80 11.31 19.55
C PHE A 227 -11.42 11.96 20.78
N ASP A 228 -10.65 12.82 21.45
CA ASP A 228 -11.13 13.55 22.61
C ASP A 228 -12.25 14.54 22.22
N LYS A 229 -13.39 14.43 22.93
CA LYS A 229 -14.60 15.19 22.62
C LYS A 229 -14.39 16.69 22.71
N ASP A 230 -13.72 17.16 23.75
CA ASP A 230 -13.56 18.61 23.96
C ASP A 230 -12.53 19.17 22.97
N ALA A 231 -11.46 18.41 22.69
CA ALA A 231 -10.46 18.79 21.70
C ALA A 231 -10.97 18.77 20.25
N VAL A 232 -11.96 17.93 19.92
CA VAL A 232 -12.59 17.94 18.59
C VAL A 232 -13.57 19.11 18.40
N GLY A 233 -14.14 19.63 19.49
CA GLY A 233 -15.07 20.78 19.46
C GLY A 233 -16.39 20.57 20.23
N GLY A 234 -16.48 19.54 21.06
CA GLY A 234 -17.64 19.22 21.88
C GLY A 234 -18.61 18.24 21.24
N GLU A 235 -19.66 17.89 22.00
CA GLU A 235 -20.61 16.82 21.65
C GLU A 235 -21.31 17.04 20.31
N LYS A 236 -21.76 18.27 20.05
CA LYS A 236 -22.42 18.60 18.79
C LYS A 236 -21.53 18.33 17.57
N VAL A 237 -20.23 18.60 17.67
CA VAL A 237 -19.29 18.35 16.56
C VAL A 237 -19.12 16.85 16.33
N VAL A 238 -19.14 16.04 17.40
CA VAL A 238 -19.12 14.57 17.28
C VAL A 238 -20.37 14.07 16.55
N ASP A 239 -21.54 14.56 16.94
CA ASP A 239 -22.81 14.19 16.28
C ASP A 239 -22.81 14.59 14.80
N ASP A 240 -22.33 15.79 14.48
CA ASP A 240 -22.21 16.28 13.09
C ASP A 240 -21.23 15.41 12.27
N ILE A 241 -20.14 14.91 12.86
CA ILE A 241 -19.21 13.97 12.21
C ILE A 241 -19.92 12.65 11.90
N ILE A 242 -20.72 12.13 12.83
CA ILE A 242 -21.49 10.89 12.63
C ILE A 242 -22.50 11.08 11.49
N LEU A 243 -23.23 12.20 11.47
CA LEU A 243 -24.16 12.52 10.38
C LEU A 243 -23.44 12.65 9.04
N ALA A 244 -22.25 13.27 9.01
CA ALA A 244 -21.45 13.39 7.79
C ALA A 244 -20.92 12.03 7.29
N PHE A 245 -20.59 11.11 8.21
CA PHE A 245 -20.26 9.72 7.87
C PHE A 245 -21.48 9.00 7.28
N GLN A 246 -22.65 9.09 7.93
CA GLN A 246 -23.88 8.48 7.43
C GLN A 246 -24.24 9.01 6.03
N PHE A 247 -24.02 10.30 5.76
CA PHE A 247 -24.19 10.84 4.41
C PHE A 247 -23.24 10.17 3.40
N ALA A 248 -21.96 9.97 3.74
CA ALA A 248 -21.01 9.30 2.86
C ALA A 248 -21.35 7.82 2.63
N GLU A 249 -21.84 7.11 3.65
CA GLU A 249 -22.24 5.70 3.56
C GLU A 249 -23.45 5.50 2.64
N ASN A 250 -24.35 6.49 2.56
CA ASN A 250 -25.64 6.36 1.89
C ASN A 250 -25.73 7.08 0.53
N ASP A 251 -24.72 7.87 0.12
CA ASP A 251 -24.67 8.53 -1.18
C ASP A 251 -23.30 8.33 -1.86
N PRO A 252 -23.21 7.60 -2.99
CA PRO A 252 -21.97 7.42 -3.75
C PRO A 252 -21.26 8.73 -4.12
N TYR A 253 -21.99 9.82 -4.41
CA TYR A 253 -21.36 11.10 -4.72
C TYR A 253 -20.57 11.64 -3.53
N ARG A 254 -21.12 11.49 -2.33
CA ARG A 254 -20.43 11.85 -1.10
C ARG A 254 -19.34 10.84 -0.74
N ALA A 255 -19.57 9.54 -0.93
CA ALA A 255 -18.61 8.47 -0.66
C ALA A 255 -17.28 8.70 -1.40
N VAL A 256 -17.33 9.04 -2.69
CA VAL A 256 -16.13 9.35 -3.48
C VAL A 256 -15.34 10.50 -2.87
N THR A 257 -16.02 11.56 -2.43
CA THR A 257 -15.36 12.73 -1.81
C THR A 257 -14.80 12.39 -0.43
N HIS A 258 -15.51 11.55 0.34
CA HIS A 258 -15.05 11.05 1.64
C HIS A 258 -13.75 10.24 1.47
N ASN A 259 -13.74 9.27 0.55
CA ASN A 259 -12.59 8.43 0.27
C ASN A 259 -11.40 9.23 -0.29
N LYS A 260 -11.64 10.19 -1.20
CA LYS A 260 -10.60 11.12 -1.67
C LYS A 260 -9.90 11.82 -0.50
N GLY A 261 -10.66 12.26 0.51
CA GLY A 261 -10.11 12.88 1.72
C GLY A 261 -9.17 11.95 2.51
N VAL A 262 -9.49 10.66 2.58
CA VAL A 262 -8.60 9.64 3.17
C VAL A 262 -7.34 9.47 2.32
N MET A 263 -7.51 9.35 1.01
CA MET A 263 -6.42 9.11 0.06
C MET A 263 -5.43 10.28 -0.04
N ASN A 264 -5.87 11.52 0.21
CA ASN A 264 -4.96 12.66 0.36
C ASN A 264 -3.82 12.38 1.36
N GLY A 265 -4.14 11.77 2.51
CA GLY A 265 -3.14 11.42 3.52
C GLY A 265 -2.30 10.21 3.10
N VAL A 266 -2.98 9.14 2.69
CA VAL A 266 -2.36 7.85 2.34
C VAL A 266 -1.36 8.01 1.18
N ILE A 267 -1.77 8.67 0.09
CA ILE A 267 -0.94 8.83 -1.10
C ILE A 267 0.22 9.79 -0.86
N ALA A 268 0.04 10.81 -0.01
CA ALA A 268 1.15 11.68 0.37
C ALA A 268 2.28 10.89 1.06
N VAL A 269 1.93 9.95 1.94
CA VAL A 269 2.91 9.05 2.58
C VAL A 269 3.49 8.06 1.58
N ALA A 270 2.67 7.45 0.73
CA ALA A 270 3.10 6.52 -0.32
C ALA A 270 4.15 7.17 -1.25
N ASN A 271 3.89 8.39 -1.72
CA ASN A 271 4.81 9.15 -2.55
C ASN A 271 6.13 9.44 -1.82
N SER A 272 6.09 9.78 -0.53
CA SER A 272 7.29 10.07 0.27
C SER A 272 8.19 8.85 0.48
N THR A 273 7.64 7.64 0.33
CA THR A 273 8.33 6.36 0.54
C THR A 273 8.53 5.58 -0.76
N GLY A 274 8.29 6.21 -1.92
CA GLY A 274 8.50 5.63 -3.24
C GLY A 274 7.57 4.45 -3.56
N GLN A 275 6.39 4.39 -2.96
CA GLN A 275 5.41 3.33 -3.21
C GLN A 275 4.58 3.61 -4.47
N ASP A 276 4.01 2.56 -5.07
CA ASP A 276 3.08 2.71 -6.20
C ASP A 276 1.71 3.20 -5.71
N SER A 277 1.48 4.51 -5.83
CA SER A 277 0.21 5.15 -5.46
C SER A 277 -0.99 4.63 -6.25
N ARG A 278 -0.81 4.21 -7.52
CA ARG A 278 -1.92 3.73 -8.35
C ARG A 278 -2.40 2.36 -7.88
N ALA A 279 -1.48 1.49 -7.45
CA ALA A 279 -1.85 0.20 -6.87
C ALA A 279 -2.66 0.37 -5.58
N ILE A 280 -2.25 1.31 -4.72
CA ILE A 280 -2.97 1.62 -3.47
C ILE A 280 -4.36 2.20 -3.76
N GLU A 281 -4.47 3.20 -4.64
CA GLU A 281 -5.75 3.80 -5.05
C GLU A 281 -6.69 2.76 -5.66
N ALA A 282 -6.21 1.96 -6.61
CA ALA A 282 -7.02 0.94 -7.27
C ALA A 282 -7.57 -0.10 -6.28
N ALA A 283 -6.77 -0.50 -5.28
CA ALA A 283 -7.21 -1.43 -4.26
C ALA A 283 -8.20 -0.82 -3.28
N ALA A 284 -7.97 0.44 -2.84
CA ALA A 284 -8.81 1.11 -1.86
C ALA A 284 -10.21 1.45 -2.40
N HIS A 285 -10.32 1.67 -3.71
CA HIS A 285 -11.57 2.04 -4.38
C HIS A 285 -12.37 0.87 -4.96
N ALA A 286 -11.81 -0.34 -5.01
CA ALA A 286 -12.46 -1.56 -5.51
C ALA A 286 -13.31 -2.25 -4.44
#